data_AF-A0A2A2L830-F1
#
_entry.id   AF-A0A2A2L830-F1
#
_cell.length_a   1.000
_cell.length_b   1.000
_cell.length_c   1.000
_cell.angle_alpha   90.00
_cell.angle_beta   90.00
_cell.angle_gamma   90.00
#
_symmetry.space_group_name_H-M   'P 1'
#
loop_
_entity.id
_entity.type
_entity.pdbx_description
1 polymer ?
#
loop_
_entity_poly.entity_id
_entity_poly.type
_entity_poly.pdbx_seq_one_letter_code
_entity_poly.pdbx_strand_id
1 'polypeptide(L)'
;MSFYEPTPTLQQRLQTIANVEKKIDELLLNAQSCISELTKDKQISKQKMEESSQSFRRTLNTIESELGAQLQYLAHVCVGAAHQGSTFASEKNTALAECTVRDLHEELQRLVGKHFYSEPAEQNPGESGNQPSTSS
;
A
#
# COMPACT_ATOMS: atom_id res chain seq x y z
N MET A 1 26.81 -7.91 -12.12
CA MET A 1 26.13 -7.56 -10.86
C MET A 1 25.42 -6.24 -11.06
N SER A 2 24.10 -6.27 -11.23
CA SER A 2 23.30 -5.03 -11.26
C SER A 2 23.08 -4.60 -9.82
N PHE A 3 23.57 -3.41 -9.45
CA PHE A 3 23.30 -2.84 -8.14
C PHE A 3 21.80 -2.55 -8.04
N TYR A 4 21.11 -3.21 -7.12
CA TYR A 4 19.71 -2.95 -6.81
C TYR A 4 19.66 -1.64 -6.02
N GLU A 5 19.56 -0.51 -6.72
CA GLU A 5 19.21 0.76 -6.09
C GLU A 5 17.74 0.68 -5.64
N PRO A 6 17.46 0.77 -4.33
CA PRO A 6 16.09 0.66 -3.84
C PRO A 6 15.26 1.83 -4.40
N THR A 7 14.20 1.49 -5.12
CA THR A 7 13.29 2.51 -5.66
C THR A 7 12.65 3.27 -4.50
N PRO A 8 12.68 4.63 -4.50
CA PRO A 8 12.13 5.40 -3.39
C PRO A 8 10.63 5.13 -3.24
N THR A 9 10.24 4.91 -1.99
CA THR A 9 8.86 4.63 -1.58
C THR A 9 7.94 5.82 -1.88
N LEU A 10 6.62 5.58 -1.96
CA LEU A 10 5.63 6.65 -2.13
C LEU A 10 5.77 7.73 -1.04
N GLN A 11 5.99 7.33 0.21
CA GLN A 11 6.13 8.28 1.31
C GLN A 11 7.39 9.15 1.18
N GLN A 12 8.52 8.58 0.76
CA GLN A 12 9.73 9.35 0.48
C GLN A 12 9.50 10.34 -0.68
N ARG A 13 8.78 9.93 -1.72
CA ARG A 13 8.44 10.79 -2.86
C ARG A 13 7.53 11.95 -2.46
N LEU A 14 6.50 11.68 -1.67
CA LEU A 14 5.64 12.73 -1.09
C LEU A 14 6.45 13.70 -0.23
N GLN A 15 7.38 13.19 0.57
CA GLN A 15 8.28 14.03 1.36
C GLN A 15 9.19 14.89 0.47
N THR A 16 9.71 14.34 -0.63
CA THR A 16 10.47 15.12 -1.62
C THR A 16 9.63 16.25 -2.19
N ILE A 17 8.38 15.99 -2.59
CA ILE A 17 7.48 17.03 -3.11
C ILE A 17 7.22 18.11 -2.07
N ALA A 18 6.95 17.74 -0.81
CA ALA A 18 6.78 18.70 0.28
C ALA A 18 8.05 19.54 0.54
N ASN A 19 9.24 18.95 0.35
CA ASN A 19 10.49 19.69 0.45
C ASN A 19 10.71 20.63 -0.74
N VAL A 20 10.31 20.23 -1.96
CA VAL A 20 10.31 21.09 -3.15
C VAL A 20 9.42 22.31 -2.91
N GLU A 21 8.23 22.12 -2.34
CA GLU A 21 7.31 23.23 -2.00
C GLU A 21 7.96 24.24 -1.03
N LYS A 22 8.62 23.75 0.03
CA LYS A 22 9.39 24.63 0.93
C LYS A 22 10.51 25.39 0.22
N LYS A 23 11.22 24.74 -0.70
CA LYS A 23 12.27 25.40 -1.50
C LYS A 23 11.70 26.48 -2.41
N ILE A 24 10.48 26.29 -2.93
CA ILE A 24 9.77 27.31 -3.71
C ILE A 24 9.43 28.51 -2.82
N ASP A 25 8.94 28.29 -1.60
CA ASP A 25 8.67 29.38 -0.64
C ASP A 25 9.95 30.17 -0.32
N GLU A 26 11.06 29.47 -0.05
CA GLU A 26 12.38 30.09 0.18
C GLU A 26 12.86 30.88 -1.04
N LEU A 27 12.66 30.35 -2.24
CA LEU A 27 13.01 31.02 -3.49
C LEU A 27 12.23 32.34 -3.66
N LEU A 28 10.92 32.32 -3.39
CA LEU A 28 10.05 33.49 -3.47
C LEU A 28 10.43 34.54 -2.42
N LEU A 29 10.69 34.12 -1.18
CA LEU A 29 11.13 35.01 -0.11
C LEU A 29 12.49 35.67 -0.42
N ASN A 30 13.42 34.91 -0.98
CA ASN A 30 14.72 35.43 -1.44
C ASN A 30 14.54 36.45 -2.57
N ALA A 31 13.68 36.15 -3.56
CA ALA A 31 13.37 37.08 -4.64
C ALA A 31 12.74 38.38 -4.11
N GLN A 32 11.77 38.29 -3.21
CA GLN A 32 11.16 39.44 -2.54
C GLN A 32 12.21 40.28 -1.80
N SER A 33 13.11 39.63 -1.05
CA SER A 33 14.17 40.31 -0.31
C SER A 33 15.13 41.04 -1.25
N CYS A 34 15.52 40.40 -2.36
CA CYS A 34 16.35 41.05 -3.38
C CYS A 34 15.66 42.26 -4.02
N ILE A 35 14.38 42.15 -4.38
CA ILE A 35 13.61 43.28 -4.90
C ILE A 35 13.55 44.41 -3.87
N SER A 36 13.33 44.09 -2.59
CA SER A 36 13.30 45.09 -1.51
C SER A 36 14.65 45.73 -1.25
N GLU A 37 15.77 45.02 -1.44
CA GLU A 37 17.10 45.63 -1.38
C GLU A 37 17.33 46.56 -2.57
N LEU A 38 16.91 46.17 -3.77
CA LEU A 38 17.07 46.95 -5.01
C LEU A 38 16.27 48.26 -5.01
N THR A 39 15.16 48.33 -4.27
CA THR A 39 14.35 49.56 -4.15
C THR A 39 14.90 50.56 -3.13
N LYS A 40 15.90 50.18 -2.32
CA LYS A 40 16.56 51.10 -1.39
C LYS A 40 17.67 51.85 -2.14
N ASP A 41 17.79 53.16 -1.93
CA ASP A 41 18.84 54.03 -2.52
C ASP A 41 20.28 53.69 -2.07
N LYS A 42 20.52 52.51 -1.49
CA LYS A 42 21.87 52.04 -1.12
C LYS A 42 22.48 51.27 -2.29
N GLN A 43 23.71 51.62 -2.63
CA GLN A 43 24.49 50.90 -3.63
C GLN A 43 24.76 49.46 -3.14
N ILE A 44 24.09 48.48 -3.75
CA ILE A 44 24.34 47.06 -3.51
C ILE A 44 25.68 46.70 -4.18
N SER A 45 26.55 45.98 -3.48
CA SER A 45 27.82 45.56 -4.08
C SER A 45 27.55 44.54 -5.20
N LYS A 46 28.28 44.67 -6.31
CA LYS A 46 28.19 43.75 -7.45
C LYS A 46 28.33 42.27 -7.02
N GLN A 47 29.23 42.01 -6.08
CA GLN A 47 29.48 40.68 -5.55
C GLN A 47 28.24 40.08 -4.87
N LYS A 48 27.55 40.85 -4.02
CA LYS A 48 26.36 40.39 -3.30
C LYS A 48 25.21 40.05 -4.27
N MET A 49 25.10 40.78 -5.37
CA MET A 49 24.10 40.54 -6.42
C MET A 49 24.41 39.26 -7.22
N GLU A 50 25.69 39.03 -7.53
CA GLU A 50 26.16 37.81 -8.20
C GLU A 50 25.90 36.56 -7.33
N GLU A 51 26.22 36.64 -6.04
CA GLU A 51 25.99 35.57 -5.06
C GLU A 51 24.50 35.22 -4.94
N SER A 52 23.62 36.23 -4.87
CA SER A 52 22.18 36.02 -4.83
C SER A 52 21.66 35.36 -6.11
N SER A 53 22.08 35.83 -7.28
CA SER A 53 21.73 35.25 -8.60
C SER A 53 22.17 33.79 -8.70
N GLN A 54 23.38 33.46 -8.24
CA GLN A 54 23.86 32.08 -8.22
C GLN A 54 23.06 31.21 -7.27
N SER A 55 22.73 31.70 -6.07
CA SER A 55 21.92 30.97 -5.09
C SER A 55 20.51 30.67 -5.63
N PHE A 56 19.89 31.66 -6.28
CA PHE A 56 18.60 31.53 -6.95
C PHE A 56 18.63 30.44 -8.02
N ARG A 57 19.61 30.48 -8.93
CA ARG A 57 19.78 29.48 -10.00
C ARG A 57 20.00 28.08 -9.45
N ARG A 58 20.83 27.92 -8.42
CA ARG A 58 21.07 26.61 -7.78
C ARG A 58 19.76 26.04 -7.21
N THR A 59 19.02 26.87 -6.48
CA THR A 59 17.74 26.45 -5.88
C THR A 59 16.71 26.07 -6.95
N LEU A 60 16.61 26.84 -8.03
CA LEU A 60 15.76 26.54 -9.18
C LEU A 60 16.12 25.21 -9.83
N ASN A 61 17.41 25.00 -10.12
CA ASN A 61 17.89 23.75 -10.73
C ASN A 61 17.56 22.53 -9.85
N THR A 62 17.67 22.67 -8.52
CA THR A 62 17.27 21.61 -7.58
C THR A 62 15.76 21.34 -7.66
N ILE A 63 14.92 22.38 -7.65
CA ILE A 63 13.46 22.25 -7.78
C ILE A 63 13.09 21.54 -9.08
N GLU A 64 13.64 21.99 -10.21
CA GLU A 64 13.37 21.41 -11.53
C GLU A 64 13.81 19.95 -11.61
N SER A 65 15.00 19.62 -11.09
CA SER A 65 15.51 18.25 -11.09
C SER A 65 14.68 17.31 -10.22
N GLU A 66 14.34 17.72 -9.00
CA GLU A 66 13.54 16.91 -8.07
C GLU A 66 12.12 16.70 -8.60
N LEU A 67 11.47 17.76 -9.09
CA LEU A 67 10.12 17.67 -9.63
C LEU A 67 10.08 16.86 -10.94
N GLY A 68 11.08 17.02 -11.80
CA GLY A 68 11.25 16.24 -13.02
C GLY A 68 11.34 14.73 -12.73
N ALA A 69 12.09 14.34 -11.70
CA ALA A 69 12.18 12.94 -11.28
C ALA A 69 10.84 12.39 -10.77
N GLN A 70 10.02 13.20 -10.10
CA GLN A 70 8.69 12.78 -9.67
C GLN A 70 7.71 12.67 -10.84
N LEU A 71 7.76 13.59 -11.81
CA LEU A 71 6.96 13.52 -13.03
C LEU A 71 7.30 12.28 -13.85
N GLN A 72 8.59 11.94 -13.98
CA GLN A 72 9.03 10.74 -14.67
C GLN A 72 8.54 9.47 -13.97
N TYR A 73 8.57 9.44 -12.63
CA TYR A 73 7.99 8.34 -11.87
C TYR A 73 6.49 8.23 -12.10
N LEU A 74 5.75 9.34 -12.01
CA LEU A 74 4.31 9.38 -12.25
C LEU A 74 3.98 8.84 -13.64
N ALA A 75 4.71 9.28 -14.68
CA ALA A 75 4.57 8.75 -16.02
C ALA A 75 4.79 7.23 -16.07
N HIS A 76 5.79 6.71 -15.35
CA HIS A 76 6.08 5.28 -15.32
C HIS A 76 4.98 4.46 -14.63
N VAL A 77 4.47 4.91 -13.47
CA VAL A 77 3.46 4.15 -12.71
C VAL A 77 2.04 4.33 -13.24
N CYS A 78 1.72 5.48 -13.82
CA CYS A 78 0.39 5.73 -14.41
C CYS A 78 0.18 4.98 -15.73
N VAL A 79 1.25 4.68 -16.48
CA VAL A 79 1.14 3.85 -17.70
C VAL A 79 0.79 2.39 -17.34
N GLY A 80 1.13 1.92 -16.14
CA GLY A 80 0.75 0.60 -15.64
C GLY A 80 -0.66 0.52 -15.02
N ALA A 81 -1.38 1.62 -14.86
CA ALA A 81 -2.67 1.61 -14.17
C ALA A 81 -3.78 0.86 -14.95
N ALA A 82 -3.69 0.83 -16.29
CA ALA A 82 -4.71 0.20 -17.15
C ALA A 82 -4.86 -1.32 -16.93
N HIS A 83 -3.83 -2.00 -16.41
CA HIS A 83 -3.88 -3.44 -16.11
C HIS A 83 -3.92 -3.75 -14.60
N GLN A 84 -3.70 -2.77 -13.71
CA GLN A 84 -3.79 -3.04 -12.26
C GLN A 84 -5.22 -3.34 -11.80
N GLY A 85 -6.23 -2.72 -12.43
CA GLY A 85 -7.63 -3.06 -12.14
C GLY A 85 -7.98 -4.50 -12.51
N SER A 86 -7.50 -4.98 -13.67
CA SER A 86 -7.74 -6.36 -14.12
C SER A 86 -6.93 -7.38 -13.34
N THR A 87 -5.66 -7.11 -13.02
CA THR A 87 -4.84 -7.98 -12.17
C THR A 87 -5.41 -8.07 -10.75
N PHE A 88 -5.74 -6.95 -10.11
CA PHE A 88 -6.32 -6.96 -8.76
C PHE A 88 -7.67 -7.68 -8.73
N ALA A 89 -8.55 -7.43 -9.71
CA ALA A 89 -9.83 -8.14 -9.81
C ALA A 89 -9.63 -9.65 -10.03
N SER A 90 -8.65 -10.04 -10.87
CA SER A 90 -8.31 -11.45 -11.10
C SER A 90 -7.80 -12.12 -9.83
N GLU A 91 -6.87 -11.51 -9.10
CA GLU A 91 -6.35 -12.05 -7.83
C GLU A 91 -7.45 -12.18 -6.77
N LYS A 92 -8.33 -11.16 -6.67
CA LYS A 92 -9.49 -11.21 -5.77
C LYS A 92 -10.45 -12.34 -6.13
N ASN A 93 -10.74 -12.53 -7.41
CA ASN A 93 -11.59 -13.62 -7.88
C ASN A 93 -10.96 -14.99 -7.59
N THR A 94 -9.66 -15.15 -7.80
CA THR A 94 -8.93 -16.38 -7.46
C THR A 94 -9.01 -16.66 -5.97
N ALA A 95 -8.68 -15.68 -5.12
CA ALA A 95 -8.75 -15.85 -3.67
C ALA A 95 -10.16 -16.19 -3.17
N LEU A 96 -11.19 -15.58 -3.76
CA LEU A 96 -12.58 -15.89 -3.43
C LEU A 96 -12.97 -17.31 -3.88
N ALA A 97 -12.54 -17.73 -5.07
CA ALA A 97 -12.76 -19.09 -5.56
C ALA A 97 -12.09 -20.14 -4.67
N GLU A 98 -10.83 -19.91 -4.27
CA GLU A 98 -10.10 -20.77 -3.33
C GLU A 98 -10.81 -20.88 -1.98
N CYS A 99 -11.28 -19.75 -1.43
CA CYS A 99 -12.05 -19.72 -0.19
C CYS A 99 -13.35 -20.53 -0.33
N THR A 100 -14.08 -20.32 -1.43
CA THR A 100 -15.32 -21.03 -1.72
C THR A 100 -15.07 -22.54 -1.81
N VAL A 101 -14.01 -22.98 -2.50
CA VAL A 101 -13.65 -24.40 -2.60
C VAL A 101 -13.35 -24.99 -1.22
N ARG A 102 -12.61 -24.28 -0.37
CA ARG A 102 -12.33 -24.73 1.00
C ARG A 102 -13.62 -24.87 1.81
N ASP A 103 -14.49 -23.87 1.77
CA ASP A 103 -15.73 -23.87 2.54
C ASP A 103 -16.67 -25.01 2.09
N LEU A 104 -16.75 -25.28 0.78
CA LEU A 104 -17.49 -26.45 0.26
C LEU A 104 -16.86 -27.77 0.73
N HIS A 105 -15.53 -27.86 0.75
CA HIS A 105 -14.84 -29.06 1.22
C HIS A 105 -15.14 -29.34 2.70
N GLU A 106 -15.12 -28.31 3.54
CA GLU A 106 -15.47 -28.40 4.96
C GLU A 106 -16.94 -28.82 5.16
N GLU A 107 -17.88 -28.25 4.40
CA GLU A 107 -19.29 -28.64 4.47
C GLU A 107 -19.53 -30.08 4.00
N LEU A 108 -18.85 -30.53 2.94
CA LEU A 108 -18.93 -31.92 2.49
C LEU A 108 -18.36 -32.88 3.54
N GLN A 109 -17.21 -32.56 4.15
CA GLN A 109 -16.67 -33.36 5.25
C GLN A 109 -17.65 -33.44 6.43
N ARG A 110 -18.29 -32.32 6.77
CA ARG A 110 -19.30 -32.26 7.84
C ARG A 110 -20.51 -33.14 7.53
N LEU A 111 -21.02 -33.09 6.30
CA LEU A 111 -22.15 -33.92 5.85
C LEU A 111 -21.78 -35.41 5.82
N VAL A 112 -20.59 -35.76 5.33
CA VAL A 112 -20.09 -37.13 5.35
C VAL A 112 -19.97 -37.63 6.80
N GLY A 113 -19.39 -36.85 7.70
CA GLY A 113 -19.35 -37.15 9.14
C GLY A 113 -20.74 -37.41 9.72
N LYS A 114 -21.71 -36.56 9.38
CA LYS A 114 -23.09 -36.67 9.89
C LYS A 114 -23.86 -37.87 9.33
N HIS A 115 -23.70 -38.20 8.05
CA HIS A 115 -24.55 -39.20 7.38
C HIS A 115 -23.89 -40.57 7.24
N PHE A 116 -22.57 -40.65 7.15
CA PHE A 116 -21.86 -41.93 7.01
C PHE A 116 -21.29 -42.45 8.33
N TYR A 117 -21.14 -41.61 9.35
CA TYR A 117 -20.59 -42.01 10.65
C TYR A 117 -21.59 -41.86 11.83
N SER A 118 -22.86 -41.54 11.58
CA SER A 118 -23.93 -41.54 12.61
C SER A 118 -25.04 -42.53 12.27
N GLU A 119 -24.79 -43.83 12.48
CA GLU A 119 -25.71 -44.81 13.12
C GLU A 119 -24.97 -46.17 13.22
N PRO A 120 -25.06 -46.90 14.36
CA PRO A 120 -26.35 -47.37 14.89
C PRO A 120 -26.55 -47.14 16.41
N ALA A 121 -27.75 -46.73 16.80
CA ALA A 121 -28.19 -46.77 18.19
C ALA A 121 -29.68 -47.18 18.32
N GLU A 122 -29.99 -48.41 17.92
CA GLU A 122 -31.16 -49.18 18.39
C GLU A 122 -30.62 -50.62 18.60
N GLN A 123 -30.87 -51.36 19.69
CA GLN A 123 -32.12 -51.52 20.42
C GLN A 123 -31.82 -52.14 21.79
N ASN A 124 -32.49 -51.65 22.85
CA ASN A 124 -32.53 -52.28 24.16
C ASN A 124 -33.88 -53.01 24.29
N PRO A 125 -33.92 -54.33 24.55
CA PRO A 125 -35.07 -54.95 25.17
C PRO A 125 -34.69 -55.39 26.59
N GLY A 126 -35.32 -54.73 27.57
CA GLY A 126 -35.47 -55.32 28.88
C GLY A 126 -36.36 -56.55 28.77
N GLU A 127 -35.94 -57.66 29.37
CA GLU A 127 -36.89 -58.63 29.88
C GLU A 127 -36.34 -59.32 31.13
N SER A 128 -37.28 -59.54 32.04
CA SER A 128 -37.11 -59.56 33.47
C SER A 128 -36.87 -60.96 34.03
N GLY A 129 -36.35 -60.99 35.25
CA GLY A 129 -36.01 -62.17 36.05
C GLY A 129 -36.96 -63.35 35.93
N ASN A 130 -36.35 -64.50 35.66
CA ASN A 130 -36.94 -65.82 35.75
C ASN A 130 -37.02 -66.29 37.22
N GLN A 131 -38.23 -66.60 37.71
CA GLN A 131 -38.62 -67.80 38.48
C GLN A 131 -39.89 -67.57 39.33
N PRO A 132 -40.80 -68.56 39.39
CA PRO A 132 -40.98 -69.24 40.66
C PRO A 132 -41.04 -70.78 40.56
N SER A 133 -40.27 -71.41 41.46
CA SER A 133 -40.53 -72.65 42.23
C SER A 133 -41.46 -73.75 41.68
N THR A 134 -40.91 -74.96 41.55
CA THR A 134 -41.66 -76.22 41.72
C THR A 134 -41.11 -77.01 42.89
N SER A 135 -41.99 -77.32 43.84
CA SER A 135 -41.77 -78.08 45.07
C SER A 135 -41.78 -79.60 44.86
N SER A 136 -41.18 -80.29 45.84
CA SER A 136 -41.35 -81.70 46.30
C SER A 136 -40.27 -82.68 45.89
#